data_AF-A0A1G0T9X1-F1
#
_entry.id   AF-A0A1G0T9X1-F1
#
_cell.length_a   1.000
_cell.length_b   1.000
_cell.length_c   1.000
_cell.angle_alpha   90.00
_cell.angle_beta   90.00
_cell.angle_gamma   90.00
#
_symmetry.space_group_name_H-M   'P 1'
#
loop_
_entity.id
_entity.type
_entity.pdbx_description
1 polymer ?
#
loop_
_entity_poly.entity_id
_entity_poly.type
_entity_poly.pdbx_seq_one_letter_code
_entity_poly.pdbx_strand_id
1 'polypeptide(L)'
;MNNFPEKFEGQIIFCYQDNLNTDGIYPSKYTYIDDFTPQQQAQVVMENYDPEFVKLAKEGDILVGGFNFGTGSSREQAATALKYIGIRCVIAGSLNETYKRNALNNGFLIIECPQLVNDLKKKYGTEKLTVATGSQATIDFVNSIIHFANQKYVIDPVGEAAQELIVDGGLEEWVRKNL
;
A
#
# COMPACT_ATOMS: atom_id res chain seq x y z
N MET A 1 3.54 -22.59 1.68
CA MET A 1 3.08 -22.02 2.97
C MET A 1 1.57 -22.03 2.99
N ASN A 2 0.92 -22.59 4.00
CA ASN A 2 -0.50 -23.00 3.87
C ASN A 2 -1.54 -21.87 3.94
N ASN A 3 -1.15 -20.60 4.17
CA ASN A 3 -2.11 -19.51 4.43
C ASN A 3 -1.89 -18.20 3.64
N PHE A 4 -0.79 -18.05 2.88
CA PHE A 4 -0.67 -16.88 2.00
C PHE A 4 -1.61 -17.06 0.82
N PRO A 5 -2.46 -16.08 0.49
CA PRO A 5 -3.46 -16.25 -0.56
C PRO A 5 -2.81 -16.47 -1.92
N GLU A 6 -3.32 -17.41 -2.71
CA GLU A 6 -2.89 -17.56 -4.10
C GLU A 6 -3.23 -16.30 -4.92
N LYS A 7 -4.40 -15.72 -4.64
CA LYS A 7 -4.89 -14.49 -5.25
C LYS A 7 -5.72 -13.66 -4.28
N PHE A 8 -5.78 -12.36 -4.50
CA PHE A 8 -6.87 -11.54 -3.97
C PHE A 8 -7.29 -10.44 -4.93
N GLU A 9 -8.46 -9.87 -4.66
CA GLU A 9 -9.07 -8.80 -5.46
C GLU A 9 -9.31 -7.55 -4.61
N GLY A 10 -9.28 -6.39 -5.26
CA GLY A 10 -9.64 -5.12 -4.65
C GLY A 10 -9.84 -4.02 -5.68
N GLN A 11 -10.66 -3.03 -5.34
CA GLN A 11 -10.87 -1.88 -6.19
C GLN A 11 -9.61 -1.00 -6.17
N ILE A 12 -9.19 -0.50 -7.32
CA ILE A 12 -8.07 0.45 -7.37
C ILE A 12 -8.53 1.83 -6.85
N ILE A 13 -7.81 2.34 -5.87
CA ILE A 13 -7.75 3.76 -5.54
C ILE A 13 -6.39 4.30 -6.02
N PHE A 14 -6.41 5.26 -6.95
CA PHE A 14 -5.20 5.71 -7.65
C PHE A 14 -4.78 7.10 -7.18
N CYS A 15 -3.52 7.23 -6.79
CA CYS A 15 -2.86 8.47 -6.40
C CYS A 15 -1.63 8.68 -7.29
N TYR A 16 -1.70 9.63 -8.23
CA TYR A 16 -0.73 9.74 -9.32
C TYR A 16 0.66 10.24 -8.89
N GLN A 17 0.76 10.84 -7.70
CA GLN A 17 1.90 11.66 -7.29
C GLN A 17 3.19 10.85 -7.18
N ASP A 18 4.22 11.31 -7.89
CA ASP A 18 5.59 10.81 -7.70
C ASP A 18 6.24 11.44 -6.48
N ASN A 19 7.17 10.70 -5.87
CA ASN A 19 7.87 11.11 -4.66
C ASN A 19 6.90 11.45 -3.51
N LEU A 20 5.74 10.79 -3.45
CA LEU A 20 4.84 10.92 -2.31
C LEU A 20 5.58 10.42 -1.06
N ASN A 21 5.97 11.36 -0.21
CA ASN A 21 6.78 11.09 0.96
C ASN A 21 5.93 10.61 2.13
N THR A 22 6.57 10.13 3.18
CA THR A 22 5.89 9.65 4.37
C THR A 22 5.05 10.74 5.06
N ASP A 23 5.31 12.03 4.84
CA ASP A 23 4.54 13.12 5.47
C ASP A 23 3.23 13.36 4.74
N GLY A 24 3.24 13.22 3.41
CA GLY A 24 2.03 13.16 2.61
C GLY A 24 1.16 11.96 2.97
N ILE A 25 1.77 10.81 3.30
CA ILE A 25 1.03 9.58 3.68
C ILE A 25 0.52 9.63 5.12
N TYR A 26 1.31 10.16 6.05
CA TYR A 26 0.95 10.29 7.46
C TYR A 26 1.49 11.62 8.00
N PRO A 27 0.66 12.57 8.45
CA PRO A 27 1.17 13.87 8.87
C PRO A 27 2.12 13.77 10.07
N SER A 28 3.30 14.39 9.98
CA SER A 28 4.32 14.35 11.03
C SER A 28 3.84 14.86 12.39
N LYS A 29 2.84 15.76 12.43
CA LYS A 29 2.20 16.28 13.65
C LYS A 29 1.66 15.18 14.58
N TYR A 30 1.37 13.98 14.07
CA TYR A 30 0.85 12.86 14.85
C TYR A 30 1.90 11.82 15.25
N THR A 31 3.18 12.04 14.92
CA THR A 31 4.23 11.01 15.09
C THR A 31 4.61 10.77 16.55
N TYR A 32 4.60 11.82 17.37
CA TYR A 32 5.08 11.80 18.75
C TYR A 32 3.94 11.85 19.77
N ILE A 33 2.78 11.33 19.39
CA ILE A 33 1.64 11.17 20.29
C ILE A 33 1.65 9.71 20.74
N ASP A 34 2.02 9.47 22.00
CA ASP A 34 2.29 8.12 22.51
C ASP A 34 1.06 7.19 22.41
N ASP A 35 -0.14 7.70 22.71
CA ASP A 35 -1.39 6.92 22.72
C ASP A 35 -2.21 7.08 21.43
N PHE A 36 -1.55 7.27 20.28
CA PHE A 36 -2.24 7.44 19.00
C PHE A 36 -2.69 6.09 18.41
N THR A 37 -3.97 5.79 18.63
CA THR A 37 -4.59 4.49 18.31
C THR A 37 -4.58 4.17 16.81
N PRO A 38 -4.65 2.88 16.42
CA PRO A 38 -4.81 2.45 15.04
C PRO A 38 -5.97 3.15 14.30
N GLN A 39 -7.10 3.34 14.98
CA GLN A 39 -8.27 4.02 14.43
C GLN A 39 -8.00 5.51 14.16
N GLN A 40 -7.27 6.18 15.06
CA GLN A 40 -6.85 7.57 14.84
C GLN A 40 -5.84 7.68 13.68
N GLN A 41 -4.90 6.73 13.56
CA GLN A 41 -4.00 6.66 12.40
C GLN A 41 -4.76 6.52 11.09
N ALA A 42 -5.75 5.61 11.05
CA ALA A 42 -6.60 5.42 9.88
C ALA A 42 -7.38 6.69 9.50
N GLN A 43 -7.78 7.51 10.48
CA GLN A 43 -8.54 8.76 10.24
C GLN A 43 -7.71 9.90 9.65
N VAL A 44 -6.38 9.87 9.82
CA VAL A 44 -5.47 10.95 9.38
C VAL A 44 -4.58 10.54 8.20
N VAL A 45 -4.71 9.30 7.74
CA VAL A 45 -3.91 8.78 6.63
C VAL A 45 -4.19 9.58 5.36
N MET A 46 -3.12 9.92 4.64
CA MET A 46 -3.09 10.74 3.43
C MET A 46 -3.61 12.17 3.61
N GLU A 47 -3.86 12.68 4.83
CA GLU A 47 -4.44 14.03 5.05
C GLU A 47 -3.61 15.16 4.41
N ASN A 48 -2.28 15.07 4.49
CA ASN A 48 -1.36 16.05 3.90
C ASN A 48 -1.25 15.91 2.36
N TYR A 49 -1.63 14.74 1.81
CA TYR A 49 -1.69 14.53 0.37
C TYR A 49 -3.04 14.96 -0.19
N ASP A 50 -4.13 14.37 0.30
CA ASP A 50 -5.51 14.59 -0.11
C ASP A 50 -6.45 14.42 1.09
N PRO A 51 -7.00 15.51 1.64
CA PRO A 51 -7.94 15.48 2.77
C PRO A 51 -9.21 14.65 2.51
N GLU A 52 -9.56 14.39 1.25
CA GLU A 52 -10.73 13.59 0.91
C GLU A 52 -10.42 12.08 0.83
N PHE A 53 -9.15 11.67 0.91
CA PHE A 53 -8.73 10.27 0.74
C PHE A 53 -9.51 9.30 1.63
N VAL A 54 -9.63 9.61 2.92
CA VAL A 54 -10.33 8.76 3.91
C VAL A 54 -11.81 8.57 3.59
N LYS A 55 -12.44 9.50 2.87
CA LYS A 55 -13.84 9.39 2.43
C LYS A 55 -13.99 8.55 1.17
N LEU A 56 -12.92 8.46 0.37
CA LEU A 56 -12.90 7.76 -0.92
C LEU A 56 -12.46 6.30 -0.76
N ALA A 57 -11.47 6.05 0.11
CA ALA A 57 -10.93 4.73 0.40
C ALA A 57 -11.96 3.86 1.13
N LYS A 58 -11.98 2.57 0.77
CA LYS A 58 -12.80 1.56 1.43
C LYS A 58 -11.95 0.38 1.88
N GLU A 59 -12.44 -0.31 2.89
CA GLU A 59 -11.84 -1.57 3.31
C GLU A 59 -11.79 -2.55 2.13
N GLY A 60 -10.60 -3.11 1.90
CA GLY A 60 -10.35 -4.02 0.81
C GLY A 60 -9.82 -3.37 -0.48
N ASP A 61 -9.67 -2.05 -0.54
CA ASP A 61 -9.11 -1.36 -1.71
C ASP A 61 -7.60 -1.65 -1.89
N ILE A 62 -7.14 -1.48 -3.13
CA ILE A 62 -5.73 -1.53 -3.52
C ILE A 62 -5.29 -0.11 -3.85
N LEU A 63 -4.34 0.42 -3.07
CA LEU A 63 -3.76 1.73 -3.36
C LEU A 63 -2.74 1.59 -4.48
N VAL A 64 -2.90 2.36 -5.55
CA VAL A 64 -1.88 2.51 -6.59
C VAL A 64 -1.26 3.89 -6.52
N GLY A 65 0.02 3.96 -6.13
CA GLY A 65 0.81 5.18 -6.01
C GLY A 65 1.71 5.45 -7.22
N GLY A 66 2.29 6.66 -7.29
CA GLY A 66 3.29 7.02 -8.28
C GLY A 66 4.65 6.32 -8.10
N PHE A 67 5.69 6.89 -8.68
CA PHE A 67 7.07 6.44 -8.55
C PHE A 67 7.71 6.98 -7.27
N ASN A 68 8.66 6.22 -6.73
CA ASN A 68 9.41 6.57 -5.52
C ASN A 68 8.48 6.86 -4.33
N PHE A 69 7.50 5.99 -4.11
CA PHE A 69 6.50 6.11 -3.06
C PHE A 69 7.10 5.82 -1.68
N GLY A 70 6.68 6.58 -0.66
CA GLY A 70 7.13 6.40 0.73
C GLY A 70 8.50 6.99 1.03
N THR A 71 8.95 8.00 0.28
CA THR A 71 10.24 8.67 0.53
C THR A 71 10.26 9.48 1.84
N GLY A 72 11.44 9.96 2.22
CA GLY A 72 11.60 10.86 3.36
C GLY A 72 11.94 10.11 4.65
N SER A 73 11.32 10.52 5.75
CA SER A 73 11.64 9.99 7.08
C SER A 73 11.14 8.55 7.28
N SER A 74 11.88 7.79 8.11
CA SER A 74 11.58 6.39 8.46
C SER A 74 10.41 6.26 9.45
N ARG A 75 9.24 6.75 9.08
CA ARG A 75 8.02 6.62 9.89
C ARG A 75 7.26 5.37 9.49
N GLU A 76 7.16 4.42 10.40
CA GLU A 76 6.40 3.19 10.20
C GLU A 76 4.89 3.46 10.10
N GLN A 77 4.43 4.54 10.72
CA GLN A 77 3.03 4.98 10.70
C GLN A 77 2.50 5.22 9.28
N ALA A 78 3.36 5.56 8.33
CA ALA A 78 2.97 5.70 6.93
C ALA A 78 2.50 4.37 6.31
N ALA A 79 3.00 3.23 6.77
CA ALA A 79 2.52 1.92 6.35
C ALA A 79 1.34 1.44 7.21
N THR A 80 1.45 1.56 8.54
CA THR A 80 0.39 1.05 9.44
C THR A 80 -0.91 1.81 9.27
N ALA A 81 -0.89 3.13 9.04
CA ALA A 81 -2.11 3.91 8.83
C ALA A 81 -2.89 3.46 7.58
N LEU A 82 -2.19 3.12 6.49
CA LEU A 82 -2.80 2.56 5.27
C LEU A 82 -3.37 1.16 5.53
N LYS A 83 -2.65 0.33 6.30
CA LYS A 83 -3.14 -0.98 6.75
C LYS A 83 -4.41 -0.84 7.61
N TYR A 84 -4.43 0.11 8.55
CA TYR A 84 -5.52 0.29 9.52
C TYR A 84 -6.79 0.89 8.92
N ILE A 85 -6.71 1.71 7.87
CA ILE A 85 -7.90 2.13 7.11
C ILE A 85 -8.46 0.99 6.23
N GLY A 86 -7.72 -0.11 6.09
CA GLY A 86 -8.17 -1.31 5.38
C GLY A 86 -7.69 -1.42 3.94
N ILE A 87 -6.67 -0.67 3.52
CA ILE A 87 -5.99 -0.92 2.24
C ILE A 87 -5.34 -2.31 2.30
N ARG A 88 -5.54 -3.15 1.28
CA ARG A 88 -4.96 -4.51 1.24
C ARG A 88 -3.48 -4.51 0.91
N CYS A 89 -3.09 -3.66 -0.04
CA CYS A 89 -1.71 -3.49 -0.45
C CYS A 89 -1.50 -2.16 -1.14
N VAL A 90 -0.23 -1.77 -1.23
CA VAL A 90 0.22 -0.66 -2.09
C VAL A 90 0.91 -1.23 -3.31
N ILE A 91 0.47 -0.82 -4.48
CA ILE A 91 1.20 -1.00 -5.73
C ILE A 91 1.78 0.36 -6.13
N ALA A 92 3.05 0.46 -6.47
CA ALA A 92 3.66 1.72 -6.86
C ALA A 92 4.58 1.54 -8.07
N GLY A 93 4.95 2.65 -8.72
CA GLY A 93 5.88 2.59 -9.85
C GLY A 93 7.27 2.17 -9.39
N SER A 94 7.65 2.65 -8.21
CA SER A 94 8.77 2.18 -7.41
C SER A 94 8.57 2.61 -5.95
N LEU A 95 9.19 1.93 -5.01
CA LEU A 95 9.06 2.19 -3.58
C LEU A 95 10.42 2.57 -2.98
N ASN A 96 10.41 3.46 -1.99
CA ASN A 96 11.58 3.75 -1.19
C ASN A 96 11.98 2.55 -0.31
N GLU A 97 13.26 2.20 -0.26
CA GLU A 97 13.76 1.04 0.51
C GLU A 97 13.37 1.06 2.00
N THR A 98 13.40 2.23 2.63
CA THR A 98 13.00 2.38 4.04
C THR A 98 11.51 2.09 4.21
N TYR A 99 10.68 2.60 3.31
CA TYR A 99 9.25 2.31 3.33
C TYR A 99 8.98 0.83 3.09
N LYS A 100 9.69 0.19 2.15
CA LYS A 100 9.56 -1.26 1.88
C LYS A 100 9.80 -2.10 3.13
N ARG A 101 10.90 -1.84 3.83
CA ARG A 101 11.22 -2.51 5.09
C ARG A 101 10.15 -2.28 6.15
N ASN A 102 9.74 -1.03 6.36
CA ASN A 102 8.74 -0.69 7.38
C ASN A 102 7.38 -1.34 7.09
N ALA A 103 6.94 -1.35 5.84
CA ALA A 103 5.70 -2.01 5.43
C ALA A 103 5.75 -3.53 5.69
N LEU A 104 6.80 -4.21 5.23
CA LEU A 104 6.96 -5.65 5.43
C LEU A 104 7.09 -6.02 6.91
N ASN A 105 7.84 -5.25 7.70
CA ASN A 105 7.96 -5.45 9.14
C ASN A 105 6.60 -5.32 9.85
N ASN A 106 5.70 -4.51 9.31
CA ASN A 106 4.33 -4.36 9.82
C ASN A 106 3.32 -5.28 9.11
N GLY A 107 3.78 -6.29 8.36
CA GLY A 107 2.93 -7.25 7.66
C GLY A 107 2.02 -6.61 6.60
N PHE A 108 2.48 -5.51 5.99
CA PHE A 108 1.72 -4.78 4.98
C PHE A 108 2.32 -5.03 3.59
N LEU A 109 1.51 -5.58 2.69
CA LEU A 109 1.94 -5.98 1.36
C LEU A 109 2.20 -4.77 0.46
N ILE A 110 3.30 -4.84 -0.27
CA ILE A 110 3.74 -3.83 -1.22
C ILE A 110 4.24 -4.50 -2.51
N ILE A 111 4.00 -3.86 -3.66
CA ILE A 111 4.35 -4.39 -4.98
C ILE A 111 4.84 -3.23 -5.87
N GLU A 112 5.90 -3.45 -6.65
CA GLU A 112 6.31 -2.50 -7.69
C GLU A 112 5.73 -2.94 -9.05
N CYS A 113 5.05 -2.03 -9.74
CA CYS A 113 4.49 -2.26 -11.07
C CYS A 113 4.52 -0.97 -11.91
N PRO A 114 5.68 -0.59 -12.49
CA PRO A 114 5.84 0.64 -13.28
C PRO A 114 4.82 0.78 -14.42
N GLN A 115 4.50 -0.32 -15.10
CA GLN A 115 3.62 -0.32 -16.27
C GLN A 115 2.18 0.02 -15.90
N LEU A 116 1.64 -0.58 -14.82
CA LEU A 116 0.30 -0.27 -14.33
C LEU A 116 0.17 1.21 -13.95
N VAL A 117 1.16 1.75 -13.24
CA VAL A 117 1.17 3.16 -12.84
C VAL A 117 1.16 4.09 -14.05
N ASN A 118 1.99 3.82 -15.04
CA ASN A 118 2.03 4.61 -16.27
C ASN A 118 0.70 4.59 -17.03
N ASP A 119 0.02 3.43 -17.09
CA ASP A 119 -1.28 3.31 -17.74
C ASP A 119 -2.39 4.04 -16.96
N LEU A 120 -2.39 3.97 -15.62
CA LEU A 120 -3.32 4.71 -14.79
C LEU A 120 -3.12 6.22 -14.91
N LYS A 121 -1.87 6.71 -14.96
CA LYS A 121 -1.57 8.12 -15.23
C LYS A 121 -2.12 8.57 -16.58
N LYS A 122 -1.95 7.77 -17.65
CA LYS A 122 -2.51 8.08 -18.97
C LYS A 122 -4.04 8.10 -18.96
N LYS A 123 -4.67 7.19 -18.22
CA LYS A 123 -6.13 7.03 -18.20
C LYS A 123 -6.84 8.08 -17.33
N TYR A 124 -6.31 8.36 -16.15
CA TYR A 124 -6.97 9.21 -15.15
C TYR A 124 -6.34 10.60 -15.00
N GLY A 125 -5.17 10.82 -15.61
CA GLY A 125 -4.45 12.09 -15.55
C GLY A 125 -3.91 12.40 -14.15
N THR A 126 -3.69 13.70 -13.91
CA THR A 126 -3.10 14.23 -12.67
C THR A 126 -3.89 15.40 -12.08
N GLU A 127 -5.15 15.58 -12.50
CA GLU A 127 -6.00 16.69 -12.02
C GLU A 127 -6.60 16.40 -10.64
N LYS A 128 -6.96 15.14 -10.39
CA LYS A 128 -7.46 14.67 -9.09
C LYS A 128 -6.35 13.96 -8.35
N LEU A 129 -6.13 14.35 -7.09
CA LEU A 129 -5.13 13.75 -6.22
C LEU A 129 -5.47 12.27 -5.99
N THR A 130 -6.70 11.98 -5.57
CA THR A 130 -7.18 10.60 -5.41
C THR A 130 -8.30 10.28 -6.38
N VAL A 131 -8.19 9.13 -7.04
CA VAL A 131 -9.23 8.60 -7.94
C VAL A 131 -9.68 7.22 -7.46
N ALA A 132 -10.86 7.15 -6.86
CA ALA A 132 -11.56 5.88 -6.66
C ALA A 132 -12.06 5.38 -8.03
N THR A 133 -11.35 4.43 -8.62
CA THR A 133 -11.54 4.08 -10.04
C THR A 133 -12.83 3.30 -10.33
N GLY A 134 -13.47 2.74 -9.30
CA GLY A 134 -14.58 1.80 -9.44
C GLY A 134 -14.19 0.47 -10.12
N SER A 135 -12.91 0.28 -10.43
CA SER A 135 -12.42 -0.84 -11.23
C SER A 135 -11.67 -1.84 -10.35
N GLN A 136 -12.02 -3.11 -10.46
CA GLN A 136 -11.39 -4.21 -9.73
C GLN A 136 -10.05 -4.61 -10.37
N ALA A 137 -9.07 -4.95 -9.54
CA ALA A 137 -7.85 -5.63 -9.93
C ALA A 137 -7.71 -6.95 -9.17
N THR A 138 -7.17 -7.97 -9.83
CA THR A 138 -6.83 -9.26 -9.22
C THR A 138 -5.32 -9.40 -9.21
N ILE A 139 -4.74 -9.68 -8.04
CA ILE A 139 -3.32 -9.99 -7.90
C ILE A 139 -3.17 -11.50 -7.81
N ASP A 140 -2.50 -12.09 -8.79
CA ASP A 140 -2.21 -13.52 -8.87
C ASP A 140 -0.75 -13.76 -8.45
N PHE A 141 -0.55 -14.20 -7.21
CA PHE A 141 0.78 -14.41 -6.64
C PHE A 141 1.45 -15.68 -7.17
N VAL A 142 0.65 -16.68 -7.55
CA VAL A 142 1.15 -17.94 -8.12
C VAL A 142 1.83 -17.67 -9.46
N ASN A 143 1.22 -16.83 -10.29
CA ASN A 143 1.74 -16.49 -11.62
C ASN A 143 2.54 -15.17 -11.64
N SER A 144 2.60 -14.45 -10.52
CA SER A 144 3.22 -13.12 -10.41
C SER A 144 2.68 -12.13 -11.44
N ILE A 145 1.35 -12.03 -11.52
CA ILE A 145 0.63 -11.18 -12.46
C ILE A 145 -0.44 -10.36 -11.76
N ILE A 146 -0.53 -9.07 -12.09
CA ILE A 146 -1.72 -8.25 -11.82
C ILE A 146 -2.62 -8.26 -13.05
N HIS A 147 -3.88 -8.60 -12.86
CA HIS A 147 -4.94 -8.47 -13.85
C HIS A 147 -5.73 -7.19 -13.57
N PHE A 148 -5.79 -6.30 -14.56
CA PHE A 148 -6.59 -5.09 -14.45
C PHE A 148 -7.18 -4.72 -15.82
N ALA A 149 -8.51 -4.53 -15.86
CA ALA A 149 -9.26 -4.45 -17.11
C ALA A 149 -8.92 -5.64 -18.03
N ASN A 150 -8.54 -5.37 -19.29
CA ASN A 150 -8.14 -6.40 -20.26
C ASN A 150 -6.62 -6.56 -20.37
N GLN A 151 -5.86 -6.06 -19.39
CA GLN A 151 -4.40 -6.06 -19.39
C GLN A 151 -3.85 -6.96 -18.28
N LYS A 152 -2.63 -7.45 -18.50
CA LYS A 152 -1.84 -8.22 -17.55
C LYS A 152 -0.51 -7.51 -17.32
N TYR A 153 -0.11 -7.41 -16.07
CA TYR A 153 1.15 -6.78 -15.68
C TYR A 153 1.98 -7.80 -14.92
N VAL A 154 3.16 -8.11 -15.42
CA VAL A 154 4.11 -9.00 -14.72
C VAL A 154 4.72 -8.22 -13.55
N ILE A 155 4.83 -8.88 -12.41
CA ILE A 155 5.47 -8.36 -11.20
C ILE A 155 6.52 -9.34 -10.70
N ASP A 156 7.38 -8.90 -9.80
CA ASP A 156 8.29 -9.80 -9.10
C ASP A 156 7.49 -10.71 -8.13
N PRO A 157 7.89 -11.98 -7.98
CA PRO A 157 7.26 -12.87 -7.01
C PRO A 157 7.47 -12.35 -5.59
N VAL A 158 6.44 -12.45 -4.77
CA VAL A 158 6.56 -12.17 -3.33
C VAL A 158 7.36 -13.30 -2.69
N GLY A 159 8.55 -13.00 -2.19
CA GLY A 159 9.42 -14.00 -1.57
C GLY A 159 8.81 -14.64 -0.33
N GLU A 160 9.18 -15.89 -0.05
CA GLU A 160 8.63 -16.70 1.06
C GLU A 160 8.68 -15.99 2.42
N ALA A 161 9.81 -15.38 2.78
CA ALA A 161 9.93 -14.64 4.04
C ALA A 161 8.95 -13.46 4.13
N ALA A 162 8.71 -12.75 3.03
CA ALA A 162 7.72 -11.66 3.01
C ALA A 162 6.30 -12.21 3.13
N GLN A 163 5.98 -13.33 2.47
CA GLN A 163 4.69 -13.99 2.63
C GLN A 163 4.42 -14.39 4.08
N GLU A 164 5.43 -14.95 4.76
CA GLU A 164 5.34 -15.35 6.16
C GLU A 164 5.07 -14.17 7.09
N LEU A 165 5.81 -13.06 6.92
CA LEU A 165 5.57 -11.83 7.69
C LEU A 165 4.16 -11.26 7.48
N ILE A 166 3.64 -11.32 6.25
CA ILE A 166 2.29 -10.85 5.94
C ILE A 166 1.23 -11.75 6.62
N VAL A 167 1.40 -13.07 6.55
CA VAL A 167 0.50 -14.05 7.18
C VAL A 167 0.50 -13.90 8.70
N ASP A 168 1.66 -13.65 9.30
CA ASP A 168 1.79 -13.52 10.74
C ASP A 168 1.37 -12.16 11.28
N GLY A 169 1.15 -11.17 10.40
CA GLY A 169 0.71 -9.84 10.75
C GLY A 169 1.85 -8.86 11.03
N GLY A 170 3.10 -9.28 10.82
CA GLY A 170 4.31 -8.49 10.99
C GLY A 170 5.43 -9.26 11.67
N LEU A 171 6.60 -8.64 11.71
CA LEU A 171 7.82 -9.20 12.29
C LEU A 171 7.69 -9.45 13.79
N GLU A 172 7.03 -8.56 14.53
CA GLU A 172 6.83 -8.72 15.98
C GLU A 172 6.01 -9.98 16.30
N GLU A 173 4.89 -10.17 15.61
CA GLU A 173 4.06 -11.36 15.78
C GLU A 173 4.75 -12.63 15.29
N TRP A 174 5.50 -12.56 14.19
CA TRP A 174 6.33 -13.66 13.73
C TRP A 174 7.36 -14.08 14.81
N VAL A 175 8.08 -13.12 15.41
CA VAL A 175 9.03 -13.40 16.50
C VAL A 175 8.31 -14.03 17.69
N ARG A 176 7.14 -13.51 18.10
CA ARG A 176 6.36 -14.05 19.21
C ARG A 176 5.91 -15.50 18.99
N LYS A 177 5.68 -15.92 17.74
CA LYS A 177 5.31 -17.30 17.40
C LYS A 177 6.49 -18.26 17.34
N ASN A 178 7.70 -17.74 17.09
CA ASN A 178 8.91 -18.54 16.83
C ASN A 178 9.93 -18.53 17.99
N LEU A 179 9.61 -17.85 19.09
CA LEU A 179 10.32 -17.93 20.38
C LEU A 179 9.61 -18.90 21.33
#